data_AF-A0A3P3XHD3-F1
#
_entry.id   AF-A0A3P3XHD3-F1
#
_cell.length_a   1.000
_cell.length_b   1.000
_cell.length_c   1.000
_cell.angle_alpha   90.00
_cell.angle_beta   90.00
_cell.angle_gamma   90.00
#
_symmetry.space_group_name_H-M   'P 1'
#
loop_
_entity.id
_entity.type
_entity.pdbx_description
1 polymer ?
#
loop_
_entity_poly.entity_id
_entity_poly.type
_entity_poly.pdbx_seq_one_letter_code
_entity_poly.pdbx_strand_id
1 'polypeptide(L)'
;MAMNGKGKAGETDDAVGNTSILPNTTAPKTQIKYRDTLLFRLHEVQNRTRGKTWITKEELAGIAQDYGIPLAELDGIVSFYTMFSRERRGRHVIRLCDSLSCRICGSLDIYQHLRKKLGISRGMTTGDGAFSLEIVNCLGACSTSPNIMIDDHLISGLSLAEIDAMLDRLAKEEV
;
A
#
# COMPACT_ATOMS: atom_id res chain seq x y z
N MET A 1 -27.45 51.08 32.73
CA MET A 1 -28.81 50.87 32.20
C MET A 1 -28.70 49.96 30.99
N ALA A 2 -29.49 48.95 30.73
CA ALA A 2 -30.61 48.31 31.41
C ALA A 2 -30.99 47.17 30.45
N MET A 3 -31.28 45.97 30.98
CA MET A 3 -32.47 45.16 30.62
C MET A 3 -32.56 44.66 29.15
N ASN A 4 -33.04 43.48 28.79
CA ASN A 4 -33.54 42.25 29.39
C ASN A 4 -34.10 41.43 28.20
N GLY A 5 -34.36 40.13 28.38
CA GLY A 5 -35.24 39.35 27.51
C GLY A 5 -34.62 37.98 27.17
N LYS A 6 -34.76 36.91 27.95
CA LYS A 6 -35.94 36.12 28.41
C LYS A 6 -36.84 35.58 27.28
N GLY A 7 -37.00 34.24 27.29
CA GLY A 7 -38.09 33.46 26.65
C GLY A 7 -37.55 32.45 25.63
N LYS A 8 -37.22 31.18 25.93
CA LYS A 8 -37.95 29.98 26.42
C LYS A 8 -39.04 29.41 25.46
N ALA A 9 -38.85 28.11 25.15
CA ALA A 9 -39.82 27.00 25.04
C ALA A 9 -40.26 26.46 23.65
N GLY A 10 -40.36 25.12 23.59
CA GLY A 10 -41.15 24.28 22.65
C GLY A 10 -40.36 23.82 21.41
N GLU A 11 -40.00 22.55 21.19
CA GLU A 11 -40.83 21.32 21.03
C GLU A 11 -41.82 21.52 19.86
N THR A 12 -41.67 20.83 18.73
CA THR A 12 -42.26 19.49 18.51
C THR A 12 -41.55 18.62 17.46
N ASP A 13 -41.74 17.31 17.69
CA ASP A 13 -41.56 16.14 16.83
C ASP A 13 -41.82 16.31 15.33
N ASP A 14 -41.10 15.51 14.51
CA ASP A 14 -41.74 14.51 13.66
C ASP A 14 -40.74 13.42 13.21
N ALA A 15 -41.17 12.17 13.48
CA ALA A 15 -40.53 10.89 13.20
C ALA A 15 -40.38 10.63 11.67
N VAL A 16 -39.66 9.65 11.12
CA VAL A 16 -39.55 8.20 11.37
C VAL A 16 -38.39 7.70 10.47
N GLY A 17 -37.57 6.74 10.90
CA GLY A 17 -36.66 6.08 9.95
C GLY A 17 -35.59 5.13 10.49
N ASN A 18 -35.86 4.39 11.56
CA ASN A 18 -35.00 3.27 11.99
C ASN A 18 -35.04 2.14 10.95
N THR A 19 -33.91 1.81 10.34
CA THR A 19 -33.65 0.43 9.87
C THR A 19 -32.20 0.07 10.10
N SER A 20 -31.98 -0.45 11.31
CA SER A 20 -30.79 -1.16 11.75
C SER A 20 -30.66 -2.49 10.99
N ILE A 21 -29.73 -2.57 10.02
CA ILE A 21 -29.34 -3.84 9.35
C ILE A 21 -27.92 -4.28 9.77
N LEU A 22 -27.27 -3.57 10.69
CA LEU A 22 -26.05 -4.11 11.29
C LEU A 22 -26.45 -5.04 12.44
N PRO A 23 -26.16 -6.35 12.35
CA PRO A 23 -26.40 -7.25 13.47
C PRO A 23 -25.61 -6.74 14.68
N ASN A 24 -26.35 -6.50 15.75
CA ASN A 24 -25.88 -6.12 17.07
C ASN A 24 -24.88 -7.16 17.57
N THR A 25 -23.60 -6.95 17.22
CA THR A 25 -22.49 -7.73 17.76
C THR A 25 -22.07 -7.00 19.02
N THR A 26 -22.61 -7.42 20.15
CA THR A 26 -22.12 -7.04 21.48
C THR A 26 -20.73 -7.64 21.67
N ALA A 27 -19.73 -7.04 21.02
CA ALA A 27 -18.34 -7.27 21.33
C ALA A 27 -18.03 -6.59 22.68
N PRO A 28 -17.37 -7.28 23.63
CA PRO A 28 -17.03 -6.70 24.92
C PRO A 28 -16.17 -5.45 24.73
N LYS A 29 -16.59 -4.33 25.34
CA LYS A 29 -16.06 -2.97 25.19
C LYS A 29 -14.66 -2.76 25.82
N THR A 30 -13.73 -3.69 25.69
CA THR A 30 -12.46 -3.66 26.44
C THR A 30 -11.16 -3.91 25.66
N GLN A 31 -11.16 -3.96 24.31
CA GLN A 31 -9.89 -4.23 23.58
C GLN A 31 -9.70 -3.51 22.22
N ILE A 32 -10.19 -2.28 22.06
CA ILE A 32 -9.78 -1.41 20.95
C ILE A 32 -8.64 -0.53 21.46
N LYS A 33 -7.40 -1.02 21.48
CA LYS A 33 -6.28 -0.20 21.95
C LYS A 33 -5.28 0.19 20.85
N TYR A 34 -5.30 -0.44 19.66
CA TYR A 34 -4.22 -0.21 18.68
C TYR A 34 -4.59 -0.37 17.19
N ARG A 35 -5.88 -0.47 16.77
CA ARG A 35 -6.25 -0.74 15.36
C ARG A 35 -5.68 0.30 14.38
N ASP A 36 -5.57 1.55 14.83
CA ASP A 36 -4.94 2.68 14.16
C ASP A 36 -3.46 2.45 13.80
N THR A 37 -2.75 1.61 14.55
CA THR A 37 -1.33 1.28 14.30
C THR A 37 -1.13 -0.01 13.50
N LEU A 38 -2.19 -0.76 13.20
CA LEU A 38 -2.09 -2.09 12.59
C LEU A 38 -1.36 -2.09 11.24
N LEU A 39 -1.69 -1.12 10.38
CA LEU A 39 -1.02 -0.98 9.08
C LEU A 39 0.46 -0.67 9.24
N PHE A 40 0.82 0.18 10.20
CA PHE A 40 2.23 0.47 10.50
C PHE A 40 2.96 -0.78 10.96
N ARG A 41 2.35 -1.58 11.83
CA ARG A 41 2.94 -2.84 12.29
C ARG A 41 3.13 -3.84 11.16
N LEU A 42 2.15 -3.96 10.25
CA LEU A 42 2.27 -4.80 9.05
C LEU A 42 3.42 -4.34 8.14
N HIS A 43 3.57 -3.03 7.95
CA HIS A 43 4.71 -2.47 7.20
C HIS A 43 6.05 -2.77 7.86
N GLU A 44 6.14 -2.58 9.17
CA GLU A 44 7.34 -2.89 9.94
C GLU A 44 7.73 -4.36 9.78
N VAL A 45 6.78 -5.28 9.93
CA VAL A 45 7.04 -6.73 9.79
C VAL A 45 7.46 -7.10 8.37
N GLN A 46 6.83 -6.51 7.35
CA GLN A 46 7.21 -6.72 5.95
C GLN A 46 8.64 -6.26 5.66
N ASN A 47 9.04 -5.11 6.20
CA ASN A 47 10.32 -4.44 5.92
C ASN A 47 11.37 -4.67 7.03
N ARG A 48 11.09 -5.52 8.02
CA ARG A 48 11.94 -5.71 9.22
C ARG A 48 13.35 -6.17 8.88
N THR A 49 13.46 -7.01 7.87
CA THR A 49 14.73 -7.57 7.41
C THR A 49 15.06 -6.97 6.07
N ARG A 50 16.28 -6.45 5.90
CA ARG A 50 16.73 -5.90 4.62
C ARG A 50 16.59 -6.94 3.52
N GLY A 51 15.96 -6.57 2.41
CA GLY A 51 15.68 -7.47 1.28
C GLY A 51 14.49 -8.42 1.49
N LYS A 52 13.82 -8.37 2.64
CA LYS A 52 12.52 -9.01 2.84
C LYS A 52 11.42 -8.03 2.45
N THR A 53 10.52 -8.50 1.61
CA THR A 53 9.49 -7.70 0.96
C THR A 53 8.12 -8.41 0.99
N TRP A 54 7.94 -9.40 1.86
CA TRP A 54 6.70 -10.19 1.98
C TRP A 54 6.44 -10.58 3.44
N ILE A 55 5.20 -10.96 3.75
CA ILE A 55 4.76 -11.35 5.08
C ILE A 55 4.41 -12.84 5.08
N THR A 56 4.94 -13.57 6.06
CA THR A 56 4.67 -15.01 6.25
C THR A 56 3.40 -15.25 7.06
N LYS A 57 2.85 -16.48 6.99
CA LYS A 57 1.66 -16.84 7.77
C LYS A 57 1.93 -16.81 9.27
N GLU A 58 3.12 -17.20 9.67
CA GLU A 58 3.58 -17.21 11.06
C GLU A 58 3.66 -15.79 11.62
N GLU A 59 4.15 -14.84 10.81
CA GLU A 59 4.18 -13.42 11.18
C GLU A 59 2.79 -12.81 11.30
N LEU A 60 1.87 -13.14 10.39
CA LEU A 60 0.48 -12.71 10.50
C LEU A 60 -0.20 -13.31 11.73
N ALA A 61 0.05 -14.58 12.04
CA ALA A 61 -0.47 -15.21 13.26
C ALA A 61 0.04 -14.53 14.54
N GLY A 62 1.32 -14.12 14.57
CA GLY A 62 1.88 -13.35 15.67
C GLY A 62 1.19 -11.99 15.85
N ILE A 63 1.02 -11.23 14.76
CA ILE A 63 0.33 -9.94 14.80
C ILE A 63 -1.14 -10.10 15.23
N ALA A 64 -1.82 -11.15 14.74
CA ALA A 64 -3.20 -11.44 15.11
C ALA A 64 -3.35 -11.69 16.62
N GLN A 65 -2.40 -12.42 17.23
CA GLN A 65 -2.35 -12.62 18.68
C GLN A 65 -2.07 -11.32 19.44
N ASP A 66 -1.07 -10.55 19.00
CA ASP A 66 -0.67 -9.28 19.64
C ASP A 66 -1.84 -8.27 19.69
N TYR A 67 -2.64 -8.22 18.62
CA TYR A 67 -3.75 -7.27 18.48
C TYR A 67 -5.10 -7.84 18.94
N GLY A 68 -5.19 -9.14 19.25
CA GLY A 68 -6.44 -9.81 19.62
C GLY A 68 -7.47 -9.85 18.49
N ILE A 69 -7.02 -9.90 17.23
CA ILE A 69 -7.87 -9.87 16.02
C ILE A 69 -7.88 -11.28 15.40
N PRO A 70 -9.03 -11.77 14.90
CA PRO A 70 -9.07 -13.04 14.17
C PRO A 70 -8.11 -13.06 12.97
N LEU A 71 -7.36 -14.15 12.79
CA LEU A 71 -6.42 -14.27 11.67
C LEU A 71 -7.10 -14.06 10.30
N ALA A 72 -8.35 -14.50 10.15
CA ALA A 72 -9.12 -14.29 8.92
C ALA A 72 -9.40 -12.80 8.63
N GLU A 73 -9.63 -11.99 9.67
CA GLU A 73 -9.81 -10.55 9.52
C GLU A 73 -8.50 -9.86 9.12
N LEU A 74 -7.39 -10.25 9.74
CA LEU A 74 -6.07 -9.75 9.37
C LEU A 74 -5.66 -10.17 7.95
N ASP A 75 -5.97 -11.40 7.56
CA ASP A 75 -5.73 -11.89 6.21
C ASP A 75 -6.56 -11.10 5.18
N GLY A 76 -7.82 -10.78 5.51
CA GLY A 76 -8.65 -9.88 4.70
C GLY A 76 -7.99 -8.52 4.45
N ILE A 77 -7.41 -7.91 5.48
CA ILE A 77 -6.68 -6.63 5.39
C ILE A 77 -5.46 -6.75 4.47
N VAL A 78 -4.66 -7.80 4.64
CA VAL A 78 -3.46 -8.04 3.81
C VAL A 78 -3.81 -8.31 2.36
N SER A 79 -4.94 -8.97 2.06
CA SER A 79 -5.42 -9.10 0.67
C SER A 79 -5.98 -7.82 0.09
N PHE A 80 -6.50 -6.93 0.93
CA PHE A 80 -7.12 -5.69 0.47
C PHE A 80 -6.08 -4.65 0.03
N TYR A 81 -4.99 -4.51 0.79
CA TYR A 81 -3.95 -3.53 0.50
C TYR A 81 -2.84 -4.12 -0.38
N THR A 82 -2.73 -3.65 -1.62
CA THR A 82 -1.73 -4.09 -2.61
C THR A 82 -0.27 -3.86 -2.22
N MET A 83 0.00 -3.03 -1.21
CA MET A 83 1.34 -2.80 -0.67
C MET A 83 1.91 -4.02 0.07
N PHE A 84 1.04 -4.90 0.57
CA PHE A 84 1.45 -6.11 1.28
C PHE A 84 1.51 -7.30 0.32
N SER A 85 2.59 -8.08 0.42
CA SER A 85 2.75 -9.30 -0.36
C SER A 85 2.80 -10.53 0.55
N ARG A 86 2.13 -11.60 0.13
CA ARG A 86 2.26 -12.95 0.74
C ARG A 86 3.33 -13.78 0.06
N GLU A 87 3.67 -13.43 -1.17
CA GLU A 87 4.63 -14.15 -1.99
C GLU A 87 5.99 -13.47 -1.93
N ARG A 88 7.05 -14.27 -2.05
CA ARG A 88 8.41 -13.78 -2.06
C ARG A 88 8.62 -12.86 -3.27
N ARG A 89 8.74 -11.56 -2.99
CA ARG A 89 9.19 -10.57 -3.96
C ARG A 89 10.72 -10.52 -4.00
N GLY A 90 11.25 -9.87 -5.01
CA GLY A 90 12.65 -9.54 -5.13
C GLY A 90 13.08 -8.62 -3.99
N ARG A 91 14.39 -8.49 -3.82
CA ARG A 91 14.97 -7.59 -2.83
C ARG A 91 14.59 -6.14 -3.10
N HIS A 92 14.48 -5.77 -4.37
CA HIS A 92 14.00 -4.49 -4.86
C HIS A 92 12.68 -4.65 -5.61
N VAL A 93 11.70 -3.80 -5.28
CA VAL A 93 10.40 -3.78 -5.95
C VAL A 93 10.33 -2.56 -6.86
N ILE A 94 10.26 -2.82 -8.16
CA ILE A 94 10.11 -1.81 -9.21
C ILE A 94 8.63 -1.63 -9.51
N ARG A 95 8.08 -0.44 -9.27
CA ARG A 95 6.70 -0.06 -9.52
C ARG A 95 6.64 0.92 -10.68
N LEU A 96 6.13 0.49 -11.82
CA LEU A 96 5.96 1.34 -13.00
C LEU A 96 4.53 1.89 -13.08
N CYS A 97 4.41 3.21 -13.26
CA CYS A 97 3.12 3.88 -13.38
C CYS A 97 2.49 3.67 -14.77
N ASP A 98 1.26 3.16 -14.80
CA ASP A 98 0.47 2.86 -16.01
C ASP A 98 -0.77 3.78 -16.17
N SER A 99 -0.75 4.94 -15.49
CA SER A 99 -1.74 5.99 -15.65
C SER A 99 -1.70 6.57 -17.06
N LEU A 100 -2.80 7.20 -17.49
CA LEU A 100 -2.89 7.83 -18.81
C LEU A 100 -1.76 8.83 -19.06
N SER A 101 -1.45 9.68 -18.07
CA SER A 101 -0.36 10.66 -18.17
C SER A 101 0.98 9.99 -18.43
N CYS A 102 1.30 8.93 -17.68
CA CYS A 102 2.56 8.21 -17.88
C CYS A 102 2.60 7.45 -19.21
N ARG A 103 1.49 6.88 -19.68
CA ARG A 103 1.43 6.20 -20.98
C ARG A 103 1.70 7.15 -22.14
N ILE A 104 1.09 8.34 -22.14
CA ILE A 104 1.29 9.35 -23.19
C ILE A 104 2.74 9.83 -23.20
N CYS A 105 3.38 9.90 -22.03
CA CYS A 105 4.79 10.26 -21.87
C CYS A 105 5.77 9.09 -22.08
N GLY A 106 5.33 7.94 -22.61
CA GLY A 106 6.23 6.84 -22.99
C GLY A 106 6.52 5.80 -21.90
N SER A 107 5.68 5.64 -20.88
CA SER A 107 5.89 4.58 -19.87
C SER A 107 5.86 3.16 -20.46
N LEU A 108 5.23 2.95 -21.61
CA LEU A 108 5.24 1.68 -22.32
C LEU A 108 6.64 1.32 -22.84
N ASP A 109 7.41 2.30 -23.29
CA ASP A 109 8.78 2.08 -23.76
C ASP A 109 9.68 1.66 -22.59
N ILE A 110 9.47 2.28 -21.42
CA ILE A 110 10.12 1.89 -20.17
C ILE A 110 9.75 0.44 -19.80
N TYR A 111 8.48 0.07 -19.88
CA TYR A 111 8.04 -1.31 -19.61
C TYR A 111 8.73 -2.33 -20.53
N GLN A 112 8.76 -2.05 -21.83
CA GLN A 112 9.40 -2.94 -22.81
C GLN A 112 10.91 -3.06 -22.56
N HIS A 113 11.55 -1.95 -22.23
CA HIS A 113 12.97 -1.91 -21.87
C HIS A 113 13.28 -2.75 -20.63
N LEU A 114 12.52 -2.54 -19.54
CA LEU A 114 12.65 -3.32 -18.30
C LEU A 114 12.43 -4.82 -18.54
N ARG A 115 11.42 -5.18 -19.31
CA ARG A 115 11.14 -6.58 -19.68
C ARG A 115 12.29 -7.20 -20.46
N LYS A 116 12.91 -6.45 -21.39
CA LYS A 116 14.05 -6.93 -22.18
C LYS A 116 15.32 -7.06 -21.33
N LYS A 117 15.60 -6.09 -20.46
CA LYS A 117 16.80 -6.08 -19.62
C LYS A 117 16.75 -7.13 -18.50
N LEU A 118 15.64 -7.18 -17.77
CA LEU A 118 15.50 -8.06 -16.60
C LEU A 118 14.93 -9.44 -16.94
N GLY A 119 14.39 -9.63 -18.15
CA GLY A 119 13.81 -10.91 -18.58
C GLY A 119 12.50 -11.28 -17.86
N ILE A 120 11.84 -10.32 -17.21
CA ILE A 120 10.62 -10.54 -16.42
C ILE A 120 9.42 -9.79 -16.99
N SER A 121 8.21 -10.29 -16.71
CA SER A 121 6.96 -9.62 -17.08
C SER A 121 6.28 -9.00 -15.84
N ARG A 122 5.16 -8.31 -16.05
CA ARG A 122 4.34 -7.77 -14.94
C ARG A 122 4.05 -8.84 -13.89
N GLY A 123 4.29 -8.48 -12.63
CA GLY A 123 4.06 -9.30 -11.44
C GLY A 123 5.13 -10.38 -11.21
N MET A 124 6.17 -10.44 -12.04
CA MET A 124 7.22 -11.45 -11.91
C MET A 124 8.45 -10.92 -11.18
N THR A 125 9.23 -11.86 -10.66
CA THR A 125 10.51 -11.63 -9.99
C THR A 125 11.63 -12.25 -10.81
N THR A 126 12.79 -11.62 -10.85
CA THR A 126 13.98 -12.15 -11.55
C THR A 126 14.46 -13.46 -10.91
N GLY A 127 15.11 -14.32 -11.69
CA GLY A 127 15.55 -15.64 -11.23
C GLY A 127 16.60 -15.60 -10.10
N ASP A 128 17.37 -14.51 -10.02
CA ASP A 128 18.33 -14.20 -8.95
C ASP A 128 17.67 -13.60 -7.69
N GLY A 129 16.35 -13.37 -7.73
CA GLY A 129 15.58 -12.74 -6.66
C GLY A 129 15.95 -11.29 -6.37
N ALA A 130 16.63 -10.59 -7.30
CA ALA A 130 17.03 -9.21 -7.10
C ALA A 130 15.87 -8.23 -7.29
N PHE A 131 15.09 -8.38 -8.37
CA PHE A 131 14.07 -7.40 -8.77
C PHE A 131 12.70 -8.04 -8.96
N SER A 132 11.64 -7.37 -8.50
CA SER A 132 10.24 -7.62 -8.90
C SER A 132 9.70 -6.46 -9.71
N LEU A 133 8.93 -6.75 -10.76
CA LEU A 133 8.27 -5.73 -11.58
C LEU A 133 6.77 -5.69 -11.31
N GLU A 134 6.32 -4.67 -10.60
CA GLU A 134 4.91 -4.37 -10.34
C GLU A 134 4.44 -3.23 -11.26
N ILE A 135 3.23 -3.37 -11.81
CA ILE A 135 2.59 -2.30 -12.58
C ILE A 135 1.52 -1.68 -11.68
N VAL A 136 1.63 -0.38 -11.46
CA VAL A 136 0.74 0.38 -10.57
C VAL A 136 -0.04 1.42 -11.36
N ASN A 137 -1.25 1.74 -10.90
CA ASN A 137 -2.12 2.66 -11.63
C ASN A 137 -1.59 4.10 -11.61
N CYS A 138 -1.29 4.67 -10.45
CA CYS A 138 -0.86 6.05 -10.34
C CYS A 138 0.11 6.23 -9.17
N LEU A 139 1.17 7.01 -9.39
CA LEU A 139 2.14 7.40 -8.36
C LEU A 139 1.98 8.85 -7.88
N GLY A 140 0.94 9.57 -8.36
CA GLY A 140 0.63 10.93 -7.93
C GLY A 140 1.57 12.03 -8.46
N ALA A 141 2.56 11.69 -9.29
CA ALA A 141 3.57 12.63 -9.80
C ALA A 141 3.34 13.00 -11.28
N CYS A 142 2.10 13.29 -11.67
CA CYS A 142 1.75 13.45 -13.08
C CYS A 142 2.50 14.59 -13.79
N SER A 143 2.91 15.64 -13.06
CA SER A 143 3.67 16.79 -13.59
C SER A 143 5.05 16.44 -14.13
N THR A 144 5.64 15.33 -13.68
CA THR A 144 6.99 14.88 -14.05
C THR A 144 6.98 13.52 -14.74
N SER A 145 5.85 13.16 -15.36
CA SER A 145 5.69 11.90 -16.10
C SER A 145 6.75 11.75 -17.22
N PRO A 146 7.22 10.52 -17.51
CA PRO A 146 6.82 9.24 -16.92
C PRO A 146 7.48 8.97 -15.56
N ASN A 147 6.82 8.14 -14.73
CA ASN A 147 7.24 7.88 -13.36
C ASN A 147 7.44 6.38 -13.07
N ILE A 148 8.47 6.09 -12.31
CA ILE A 148 8.79 4.79 -11.75
C ILE A 148 9.14 4.96 -10.27
N MET A 149 8.83 3.96 -9.44
CA MET A 149 9.23 3.94 -8.04
C MET A 149 9.99 2.65 -7.79
N ILE A 150 11.20 2.74 -7.24
CA ILE A 150 11.96 1.58 -6.80
C ILE A 150 12.02 1.61 -5.28
N ASP A 151 11.48 0.57 -4.66
CA ASP A 151 11.23 0.52 -3.22
C ASP A 151 10.41 1.73 -2.77
N ASP A 152 11.01 2.67 -2.04
CA ASP A 152 10.36 3.90 -1.56
C ASP A 152 10.85 5.17 -2.29
N HIS A 153 11.68 5.01 -3.33
CA HIS A 153 12.23 6.12 -4.10
C HIS A 153 11.43 6.33 -5.38
N LEU A 154 10.67 7.42 -5.42
CA LEU A 154 10.02 7.91 -6.63
C LEU A 154 11.05 8.57 -7.55
N ILE A 155 10.99 8.22 -8.83
CA ILE A 155 11.89 8.75 -9.84
C ILE A 155 11.10 9.10 -11.10
N SER A 156 11.41 10.27 -11.63
CA SER A 156 10.61 10.95 -12.64
C SER A 156 11.48 11.42 -13.80
N GLY A 157 10.89 11.49 -14.99
CA GLY A 157 11.55 12.09 -16.16
C GLY A 157 12.82 11.37 -16.63
N LEU A 158 12.98 10.09 -16.28
CA LEU A 158 14.20 9.33 -16.60
C LEU A 158 14.25 8.89 -18.06
N SER A 159 15.46 8.93 -18.60
CA SER A 159 15.84 8.18 -19.79
C SER A 159 16.09 6.70 -19.48
N LEU A 160 16.01 5.84 -20.51
CA LEU A 160 16.29 4.41 -20.36
C LEU A 160 17.73 4.14 -19.86
N ALA A 161 18.69 4.99 -20.22
CA ALA A 161 20.08 4.87 -19.78
C ALA A 161 20.25 5.14 -18.28
N GLU A 162 19.51 6.10 -17.73
CA GLU A 162 19.54 6.40 -16.29
C GLU A 162 18.87 5.29 -15.48
N ILE A 163 17.78 4.71 -16.01
CA ILE A 163 17.16 3.50 -15.43
C ILE A 163 18.19 2.37 -15.39
N ASP A 164 18.94 2.17 -16.47
CA ASP A 164 19.96 1.13 -16.55
C ASP A 164 21.07 1.32 -15.52
N ALA A 165 21.63 2.52 -15.44
CA ALA A 165 22.69 2.84 -14.48
C ALA A 165 22.22 2.64 -13.04
N MET A 166 20.97 2.98 -12.75
CA MET A 166 20.39 2.78 -11.43
C MET A 166 20.19 1.30 -11.10
N LEU A 167 19.64 0.50 -12.02
CA LEU A 167 19.49 -0.94 -11.80
C LEU A 167 20.85 -1.61 -11.56
N ASP A 168 21.87 -1.20 -12.31
CA ASP A 168 23.23 -1.72 -12.16
C ASP A 168 23.85 -1.30 -10.81
N ARG A 169 23.54 -0.10 -10.30
CA ARG A 169 23.96 0.34 -8.96
C ARG A 169 23.30 -0.50 -7.87
N LEU A 170 21.98 -0.68 -7.94
CA LEU A 170 21.24 -1.48 -6.96
C LEU A 170 21.70 -2.95 -6.95
N ALA A 171 22.02 -3.51 -8.12
CA ALA A 171 22.58 -4.84 -8.21
C ALA A 171 23.98 -4.98 -7.57
N LYS A 172 24.77 -3.89 -7.51
CA LYS A 172 26.14 -3.87 -6.94
C LYS A 172 26.20 -3.54 -5.46
N GLU A 173 25.26 -2.75 -4.94
CA GLU A 173 25.21 -2.34 -3.51
C GLU A 173 24.96 -3.50 -2.53
N GLU A 174 24.80 -4.71 -3.05
CA GLU A 174 24.50 -5.92 -2.27
C GLU A 174 25.48 -7.08 -2.52
N VAL A 175 26.67 -6.80 -3.08
CA VAL A 175 27.83 -7.71 -3.04
C VAL A 175 28.69 -7.43 -1.81
#